data_AF-A0A0A3INR5-F1
#
_entry.id   AF-A0A0A3INR5-F1
#
_cell.length_a   1.000
_cell.length_b   1.000
_cell.length_c   1.000
_cell.angle_alpha   90.00
_cell.angle_beta   90.00
_cell.angle_gamma   90.00
#
_symmetry.space_group_name_H-M   'P 1'
#
loop_
_entity.id
_entity.type
_entity.pdbx_description
1 polymer ?
#
loop_
_entity_poly.entity_id
_entity_poly.type
_entity_poly.pdbx_seq_one_letter_code
_entity_poly.pdbx_strand_id
1 'polypeptide(L)'
;MGFFTRLFKKVEDVNKGEADISELNDELYIESALDEANDYWVEMAQNIIVNAVKATDNSVDRAFVVVDMREHPAFAIFYQVDGELVMWNQLEDDDIKQKIESELLPQAVNVAAAVNEKFVQADHPVIAYAQLQFEWATGAWFSHIIWGDDAKANLEVEEIVTSWFSLLSEEIKSLSLDSDSKLSWYP
;
A
#
# COMPACT_ATOMS: atom_id res chain seq x y z
N MET A 1 5.89 30.61 2.70
CA MET A 1 6.73 31.04 3.85
C MET A 1 7.51 29.84 4.33
N GLY A 2 8.81 29.99 4.62
CA GLY A 2 9.66 28.87 5.06
C GLY A 2 9.35 28.43 6.50
N PHE A 3 9.77 27.20 6.87
CA PHE A 3 9.64 26.62 8.21
C PHE A 3 10.07 27.60 9.32
N PHE A 4 11.28 28.15 9.22
CA PHE A 4 11.79 29.09 10.21
C PHE A 4 10.92 30.33 10.35
N THR A 5 10.37 30.88 9.26
CA THR A 5 9.50 32.06 9.33
C THR A 5 8.18 31.76 10.02
N ARG A 6 7.60 30.56 9.82
CA ARG A 6 6.39 30.12 10.54
C ARG A 6 6.68 29.88 12.02
N LEU A 7 7.79 29.20 12.31
CA LEU A 7 8.26 28.92 13.67
C LEU A 7 8.50 30.20 14.47
N PHE A 8 9.25 31.16 13.92
CA PHE A 8 9.54 32.43 14.59
C PHE A 8 8.27 33.25 14.86
N LYS A 9 7.33 33.25 13.91
CA LYS A 9 6.04 33.93 14.10
C LYS A 9 5.23 33.28 15.21
N LYS A 10 5.12 31.95 15.23
CA LYS A 10 4.38 31.22 16.28
C LYS A 10 5.02 31.39 17.66
N VAL A 11 6.36 31.42 17.74
CA VAL A 11 7.11 31.74 18.98
C VAL A 11 6.80 33.16 19.47
N GLU A 12 6.69 34.11 18.55
CA GLU A 12 6.30 35.48 18.87
C GLU A 12 4.86 35.56 19.39
N ASP A 13 3.93 34.83 18.76
CA ASP A 13 2.53 34.77 19.14
C ASP A 13 2.35 34.12 20.54
N VAL A 14 3.09 33.05 20.86
CA VAL A 14 3.11 32.45 22.20
C VAL A 14 3.68 33.41 23.24
N ASN A 15 4.77 34.13 22.92
CA ASN A 15 5.35 35.11 23.84
C ASN A 15 4.42 36.32 24.11
N LYS A 16 3.54 36.65 23.17
CA LYS A 16 2.49 37.68 23.33
C LYS A 16 1.24 37.17 24.06
N GLY A 17 1.15 35.87 24.33
CA GLY A 17 -0.05 35.23 24.88
C GLY A 17 -1.20 35.11 23.86
N GLU A 18 -0.87 35.19 22.57
CA GLU A 18 -1.81 35.09 21.45
C GLU A 18 -1.96 33.65 20.92
N ALA A 19 -1.11 32.73 21.37
CA ALA A 19 -1.18 31.29 21.11
C ALA A 19 -0.75 30.49 22.36
N ASP A 20 -1.28 29.28 22.52
CA ASP A 20 -0.84 28.36 23.58
C ASP A 20 0.53 27.74 23.25
N ILE A 21 1.31 27.39 24.27
CA ILE A 21 2.58 26.68 24.09
C ILE A 21 2.39 25.30 23.47
N SER A 22 1.21 24.69 23.62
CA SER A 22 0.84 23.45 22.93
C SER A 22 0.75 23.64 21.43
N GLU A 23 0.28 24.78 20.94
CA GLU A 23 0.24 25.09 19.51
C GLU A 23 1.65 25.31 18.94
N LEU A 24 2.61 25.71 19.77
CA LEU A 24 4.01 25.76 19.38
C LEU A 24 4.56 24.37 19.10
N ASN A 25 4.12 23.36 19.86
CA ASN A 25 4.55 21.96 19.67
C ASN A 25 4.02 21.38 18.36
N ASP A 26 2.81 21.76 17.95
CA ASP A 26 2.24 21.38 16.65
C ASP A 26 3.03 22.00 15.48
N GLU A 27 3.49 23.25 15.64
CA GLU A 27 4.36 23.92 14.65
C GLU A 27 5.82 23.41 14.66
N LEU A 28 6.25 22.84 15.79
CA LEU A 28 7.54 22.17 16.00
C LEU A 28 7.51 20.69 15.59
N TYR A 29 6.37 20.17 15.12
CA TYR A 29 6.30 18.84 14.55
C TYR A 29 7.17 18.81 13.29
N ILE A 30 8.41 18.36 13.48
CA ILE A 30 9.29 17.95 12.41
C ILE A 30 8.90 16.51 12.15
N GLU A 31 8.26 16.29 11.01
CA GLU A 31 7.93 14.96 10.52
C GLU A 31 9.18 14.08 10.63
N SER A 32 9.05 12.95 11.33
CA SER A 32 10.20 12.07 11.50
C SER A 32 10.55 11.44 10.14
N ALA A 33 11.80 11.05 9.94
CA ALA A 33 12.18 10.31 8.73
C ALA A 33 11.34 9.04 8.54
N LEU A 34 10.84 8.46 9.64
CA LEU A 34 9.92 7.32 9.61
C LEU A 34 8.51 7.71 9.16
N ASP A 35 7.99 8.87 9.60
CA ASP A 35 6.70 9.38 9.12
C ASP A 35 6.76 9.66 7.61
N GLU A 36 7.82 10.33 7.14
CA GLU A 36 8.04 10.56 5.71
C GLU A 36 8.13 9.24 4.92
N ALA A 37 8.78 8.22 5.47
CA ALA A 37 8.87 6.89 4.85
C ALA A 37 7.51 6.18 4.79
N ASN A 38 6.70 6.30 5.84
CA ASN A 38 5.34 5.75 5.90
C ASN A 38 4.41 6.45 4.91
N ASP A 39 4.45 7.78 4.85
CA ASP A 39 3.65 8.56 3.90
C ASP A 39 4.04 8.25 2.45
N TYR A 40 5.34 8.11 2.19
CA TYR A 40 5.83 7.67 0.89
C TYR A 40 5.34 6.26 0.52
N TRP A 41 5.33 5.32 1.48
CA TRP A 41 4.75 4.01 1.26
C TRP A 41 3.25 4.09 0.93
N VAL A 42 2.48 4.88 1.67
CA VAL A 42 1.05 5.06 1.42
C VAL A 42 0.79 5.58 0.01
N GLU A 43 1.55 6.59 -0.44
CA GLU A 43 1.47 7.12 -1.81
C GLU A 43 1.78 6.02 -2.85
N MET A 44 2.82 5.22 -2.62
CA MET A 44 3.20 4.13 -3.52
C MET A 44 2.17 3.01 -3.55
N ALA A 45 1.66 2.57 -2.41
CA ALA A 45 0.61 1.57 -2.31
C ALA A 45 -0.67 2.00 -3.04
N GLN A 46 -1.07 3.27 -2.87
CA GLN A 46 -2.22 3.83 -3.60
C GLN A 46 -1.99 3.83 -5.10
N ASN A 47 -0.82 4.25 -5.57
CA ASN A 47 -0.50 4.25 -7.00
C ASN A 47 -0.52 2.84 -7.59
N ILE A 48 0.03 1.84 -6.89
CA ILE A 48 -0.01 0.44 -7.30
C ILE A 48 -1.47 -0.03 -7.45
N ILE A 49 -2.30 0.20 -6.44
CA ILE A 49 -3.67 -0.33 -6.46
C ILE A 49 -4.56 0.39 -7.48
N VAL A 50 -4.40 1.70 -7.63
CA VAL A 50 -5.10 2.48 -8.66
C VAL A 50 -4.71 1.97 -10.05
N ASN A 51 -3.43 1.68 -10.29
CA ASN A 51 -2.99 1.13 -11.57
C ASN A 51 -3.52 -0.29 -11.80
N ALA A 52 -3.55 -1.13 -10.75
CA ALA A 52 -4.12 -2.47 -10.82
C ALA A 52 -5.60 -2.46 -11.19
N VAL A 53 -6.39 -1.53 -10.66
CA VAL A 53 -7.83 -1.38 -10.98
C VAL A 53 -8.01 -0.77 -12.37
N LYS A 54 -7.28 0.30 -12.71
CA LYS A 54 -7.35 0.94 -14.03
C LYS A 54 -6.99 0.00 -15.17
N ALA A 55 -6.05 -0.93 -14.96
CA ALA A 55 -5.69 -1.91 -15.97
C ALA A 55 -6.89 -2.75 -16.42
N THR A 56 -7.87 -2.95 -15.53
CA THR A 56 -9.11 -3.70 -15.79
C THR A 56 -10.25 -2.85 -16.33
N ASP A 57 -9.98 -1.59 -16.70
CA ASP A 57 -10.99 -0.59 -17.06
C ASP A 57 -12.10 -0.45 -16.00
N ASN A 58 -11.74 -0.68 -14.73
CA ASN A 58 -12.61 -0.64 -13.55
C ASN A 58 -13.79 -1.65 -13.59
N SER A 59 -13.59 -2.79 -14.25
CA SER A 59 -14.62 -3.83 -14.38
C SER A 59 -14.67 -4.84 -13.22
N VAL A 60 -13.74 -4.75 -12.27
CA VAL A 60 -13.59 -5.69 -11.16
C VAL A 60 -14.26 -5.20 -9.89
N ASP A 61 -14.75 -6.13 -9.07
CA ASP A 61 -15.38 -5.82 -7.78
C ASP A 61 -14.34 -5.44 -6.72
N ARG A 62 -13.26 -6.24 -6.65
CA ARG A 62 -12.12 -6.04 -5.74
C ARG A 62 -10.82 -6.35 -6.44
N ALA A 63 -9.75 -5.69 -6.01
CA ALA A 63 -8.39 -5.95 -6.46
C ALA A 63 -7.49 -6.27 -5.26
N PHE A 64 -6.60 -7.24 -5.46
CA PHE A 64 -5.65 -7.70 -4.47
C PHE A 64 -4.26 -7.72 -5.08
N VAL A 65 -3.28 -7.20 -4.33
CA VAL A 65 -1.88 -7.16 -4.77
C VAL A 65 -0.99 -7.63 -3.64
N VAL A 66 -0.19 -8.67 -3.89
CA VAL A 66 1.00 -8.98 -3.08
C VAL A 66 2.17 -8.26 -3.72
N VAL A 67 2.86 -7.47 -2.91
CA VAL A 67 4.07 -6.73 -3.29
C VAL A 67 5.25 -7.38 -2.59
N ASP A 68 6.09 -8.13 -3.33
CA ASP A 68 7.38 -8.60 -2.84
C ASP A 68 8.44 -7.53 -3.10
N MET A 69 9.16 -7.11 -2.05
CA MET A 69 10.19 -6.06 -2.12
C MET A 69 11.61 -6.57 -1.81
N ARG A 70 11.79 -7.89 -1.76
CA ARG A 70 13.08 -8.52 -1.42
C ARG A 70 14.03 -8.55 -2.64
N GLU A 71 14.92 -9.54 -2.72
CA GLU A 71 15.96 -9.62 -3.76
C GLU A 71 15.41 -9.69 -5.19
N HIS A 72 14.19 -10.22 -5.36
CA HIS A 72 13.51 -10.33 -6.64
C HIS A 72 12.12 -9.67 -6.57
N PRO A 73 12.06 -8.32 -6.59
CA PRO A 73 10.79 -7.62 -6.44
C PRO A 73 9.78 -8.01 -7.51
N ALA A 74 8.57 -8.31 -7.08
CA ALA A 74 7.50 -8.77 -7.96
C ALA A 74 6.14 -8.38 -7.41
N PHE A 75 5.18 -8.20 -8.32
CA PHE A 75 3.77 -8.08 -7.96
C PHE A 75 3.05 -9.37 -8.34
N ALA A 76 2.23 -9.88 -7.43
CA ALA A 76 1.24 -10.90 -7.74
C ALA A 76 -0.16 -10.29 -7.56
N ILE A 77 -0.97 -10.38 -8.61
CA ILE A 77 -2.24 -9.65 -8.71
C ILE A 77 -3.36 -10.64 -8.96
N PHE A 78 -4.46 -10.46 -8.25
CA PHE A 78 -5.69 -11.20 -8.47
C PHE A 78 -6.90 -10.34 -8.16
N TYR A 79 -8.04 -10.69 -8.76
CA TYR A 79 -9.24 -9.87 -8.81
C TYR A 79 -10.45 -10.68 -8.39
N GLN A 80 -11.43 -10.00 -7.79
CA GLN A 80 -12.78 -10.52 -7.68
C GLN A 80 -13.59 -10.05 -8.90
N VAL A 81 -14.10 -11.01 -9.68
CA VAL A 81 -14.95 -10.78 -10.86
C VAL A 81 -16.16 -11.69 -10.75
N ASP A 82 -17.36 -11.12 -10.84
CA ASP A 82 -18.63 -11.86 -10.79
C ASP A 82 -18.74 -12.81 -9.57
N GLY A 83 -18.17 -12.40 -8.43
CA GLY A 83 -18.18 -13.19 -7.19
C GLY A 83 -17.13 -14.30 -7.09
N GLU A 84 -16.26 -14.45 -8.09
CA GLU A 84 -15.15 -15.41 -8.07
C GLU A 84 -13.79 -14.70 -8.03
N LEU A 85 -12.79 -15.34 -7.41
CA LEU A 85 -11.42 -14.84 -7.37
C LEU A 85 -10.62 -15.45 -8.53
N VAL A 86 -9.95 -14.60 -9.30
CA VAL A 86 -9.16 -15.00 -10.48
C VAL A 86 -7.79 -14.31 -10.49
N MET A 87 -6.74 -15.05 -10.86
CA MET A 87 -5.42 -14.46 -11.07
C MET A 87 -5.44 -13.56 -12.32
N TRP A 88 -4.62 -12.51 -12.35
CA TRP A 88 -4.60 -11.59 -13.49
C TRP A 88 -4.38 -12.30 -14.84
N ASN A 89 -3.54 -13.34 -14.87
CA ASN A 89 -3.23 -14.12 -16.07
C ASN A 89 -4.34 -15.10 -16.48
N GLN A 90 -5.38 -15.25 -15.66
CA GLN A 90 -6.57 -16.05 -15.92
C GLN A 90 -7.75 -15.20 -16.42
N LEU A 91 -7.61 -13.87 -16.48
CA LEU A 91 -8.62 -12.99 -17.05
C LEU A 91 -8.87 -13.34 -18.52
N GLU A 92 -10.13 -13.23 -18.94
CA GLU A 92 -10.55 -13.53 -20.32
C GLU A 92 -9.99 -12.50 -21.32
N ASP A 93 -9.87 -11.24 -20.90
CA ASP A 93 -9.43 -10.13 -21.75
C ASP A 93 -7.91 -10.09 -21.90
N ASP A 94 -7.44 -10.34 -23.14
CA ASP A 94 -6.02 -10.32 -23.50
C ASP A 94 -5.40 -8.91 -23.45
N ASP A 95 -6.18 -7.86 -23.71
CA ASP A 95 -5.69 -6.47 -23.65
C ASP A 95 -5.44 -6.08 -22.19
N ILE A 96 -6.32 -6.47 -21.26
CA ILE A 96 -6.10 -6.26 -19.81
C ILE A 96 -4.84 -7.01 -19.34
N LYS A 97 -4.68 -8.28 -19.73
CA LYS A 97 -3.47 -9.05 -19.40
C LYS A 97 -2.20 -8.38 -19.93
N GLN A 98 -2.22 -7.89 -21.16
CA GLN A 98 -1.08 -7.20 -21.76
C GLN A 98 -0.75 -5.89 -21.02
N LYS A 99 -1.75 -5.08 -20.65
CA LYS A 99 -1.55 -3.87 -19.84
C LYS A 99 -0.88 -4.21 -18.51
N ILE A 100 -1.38 -5.22 -17.80
CA ILE A 100 -0.81 -5.65 -16.51
C ILE A 100 0.65 -6.11 -16.69
N GLU A 101 0.91 -6.98 -17.67
CA GLU A 101 2.24 -7.55 -17.90
C GLU A 101 3.27 -6.52 -18.34
N SER A 102 2.89 -5.59 -19.22
CA SER A 102 3.82 -4.62 -19.82
C SER A 102 3.96 -3.32 -19.04
N GLU A 103 2.93 -2.90 -18.31
CA GLU A 103 2.92 -1.61 -17.62
C GLU A 103 3.02 -1.75 -16.11
N LEU A 104 2.33 -2.71 -15.49
CA LEU A 104 2.19 -2.77 -14.03
C LEU A 104 3.27 -3.65 -13.38
N LEU A 105 3.42 -4.90 -13.81
CA LEU A 105 4.39 -5.83 -13.22
C LEU A 105 5.84 -5.29 -13.23
N PRO A 106 6.33 -4.63 -14.29
CA PRO A 106 7.70 -4.12 -14.31
C PRO A 106 7.99 -3.01 -13.30
N GLN A 107 6.96 -2.37 -12.72
CA GLN A 107 7.13 -1.30 -11.73
C GLN A 107 7.70 -1.82 -10.40
N ALA A 108 7.57 -3.12 -10.11
CA ALA A 108 7.95 -3.71 -8.83
C ALA A 108 9.40 -3.39 -8.41
N VAL A 109 10.34 -3.43 -9.37
CA VAL A 109 11.75 -3.15 -9.11
C VAL A 109 11.96 -1.70 -8.64
N ASN A 110 11.34 -0.74 -9.32
CA ASN A 110 11.49 0.68 -9.00
C ASN A 110 10.79 1.02 -7.68
N VAL A 111 9.60 0.45 -7.44
CA VAL A 111 8.85 0.64 -6.20
C VAL A 111 9.66 0.12 -5.01
N ALA A 112 10.15 -1.12 -5.07
CA ALA A 112 10.90 -1.72 -3.98
C ALA A 112 12.16 -0.91 -3.66
N ALA A 113 12.91 -0.49 -4.68
CA ALA A 113 14.10 0.34 -4.49
C ALA A 113 13.78 1.69 -3.83
N ALA A 114 12.79 2.42 -4.36
CA ALA A 114 12.45 3.75 -3.88
C ALA A 114 11.86 3.74 -2.46
N VAL A 115 10.99 2.77 -2.16
CA VAL A 115 10.35 2.65 -0.84
C VAL A 115 11.36 2.20 0.20
N ASN A 116 12.13 1.14 -0.05
CA ASN A 116 13.07 0.62 0.94
C ASN A 116 14.24 1.59 1.20
N GLU A 117 14.64 2.40 0.21
CA GLU A 117 15.60 3.49 0.45
C GLU A 117 15.13 4.45 1.55
N LYS A 118 13.83 4.80 1.59
CA LYS A 118 13.26 5.69 2.62
C LYS A 118 13.32 5.06 4.01
N PHE A 119 12.96 3.79 4.14
CA PHE A 119 13.04 3.09 5.42
C PHE A 119 14.47 2.91 5.92
N VAL A 120 15.43 2.64 5.01
CA VAL A 120 16.86 2.61 5.36
C VAL A 120 17.35 3.97 5.85
N GLN A 121 16.97 5.06 5.18
CA GLN A 121 17.31 6.43 5.60
C GLN A 121 16.71 6.78 6.97
N ALA A 122 15.59 6.17 7.33
CA ALA A 122 14.91 6.32 8.61
C ALA A 122 15.43 5.39 9.72
N ASP A 123 16.48 4.59 9.47
CA ASP A 123 16.99 3.56 10.38
C ASP A 123 15.90 2.55 10.82
N HIS A 124 15.02 2.20 9.89
CA HIS A 124 13.91 1.27 10.10
C HIS A 124 14.07 0.02 9.25
N PRO A 125 13.60 -1.16 9.70
CA PRO A 125 13.49 -2.34 8.86
C PRO A 125 12.80 -2.01 7.52
N VAL A 126 13.36 -2.56 6.45
CA VAL A 126 12.76 -2.49 5.11
C VAL A 126 11.48 -3.33 5.05
N ILE A 127 10.61 -3.03 4.08
CA ILE A 127 9.45 -3.87 3.80
C ILE A 127 9.95 -5.15 3.10
N ALA A 128 9.57 -6.32 3.63
CA ALA A 128 9.79 -7.58 2.94
C ALA A 128 8.67 -7.81 1.92
N TYR A 129 7.42 -7.72 2.39
CA TYR A 129 6.26 -7.79 1.54
C TYR A 129 5.12 -6.93 2.06
N ALA A 130 4.20 -6.61 1.17
CA ALA A 130 2.95 -5.98 1.53
C ALA A 130 1.77 -6.61 0.81
N GLN A 131 0.61 -6.57 1.46
CA GLN A 131 -0.66 -6.99 0.92
C GLN A 131 -1.57 -5.78 0.80
N LEU A 132 -2.07 -5.56 -0.41
CA LEU A 132 -2.96 -4.44 -0.72
C LEU A 132 -4.33 -4.97 -1.14
N GLN A 133 -5.38 -4.34 -0.63
CA GLN A 133 -6.77 -4.66 -0.97
C GLN A 133 -7.49 -3.39 -1.40
N PHE A 134 -8.38 -3.51 -2.39
CA PHE A 134 -9.25 -2.42 -2.83
C PHE A 134 -10.63 -2.97 -3.16
N GLU A 135 -11.66 -2.22 -2.78
CA GLU A 135 -13.06 -2.50 -3.05
C GLU A 135 -13.66 -1.38 -3.91
N TRP A 136 -14.17 -1.72 -5.09
CA TRP A 136 -14.64 -0.72 -6.06
C TRP A 136 -15.89 0.02 -5.61
N ALA A 137 -16.85 -0.66 -4.98
CA ALA A 137 -18.15 -0.05 -4.65
C ALA A 137 -18.04 1.09 -3.62
N THR A 138 -17.10 0.97 -2.67
CA THR A 138 -16.86 1.96 -1.61
C THR A 138 -15.65 2.84 -1.89
N GLY A 139 -14.72 2.37 -2.73
CA GLY A 139 -13.40 2.98 -2.90
C GLY A 139 -12.47 2.72 -1.71
N ALA A 140 -12.87 1.84 -0.79
CA ALA A 140 -12.06 1.47 0.35
C ALA A 140 -10.80 0.74 -0.09
N TRP A 141 -9.66 1.07 0.53
CA TRP A 141 -8.41 0.38 0.29
C TRP A 141 -7.66 0.16 1.60
N PHE A 142 -6.90 -0.93 1.65
CA PHE A 142 -6.19 -1.36 2.83
C PHE A 142 -4.79 -1.82 2.47
N SER A 143 -3.85 -1.63 3.39
CA SER A 143 -2.47 -2.08 3.27
C SER A 143 -2.04 -2.80 4.54
N HIS A 144 -1.29 -3.88 4.36
CA HIS A 144 -0.65 -4.62 5.44
C HIS A 144 0.80 -4.88 5.08
N ILE A 145 1.73 -4.36 5.89
CA ILE A 145 3.16 -4.51 5.73
C ILE A 145 3.66 -5.67 6.58
N ILE A 146 4.57 -6.45 6.03
CA ILE A 146 5.44 -7.35 6.78
C ILE A 146 6.88 -6.90 6.62
N TRP A 147 7.51 -6.63 7.75
CA TRP A 147 8.86 -6.08 7.85
C TRP A 147 9.93 -7.15 7.66
N GLY A 148 11.10 -6.74 7.18
CA GLY A 148 12.23 -7.63 6.90
C GLY A 148 12.83 -8.31 8.13
N ASP A 149 12.54 -7.84 9.33
CA ASP A 149 12.95 -8.44 10.60
C ASP A 149 11.88 -9.35 11.23
N ASP A 150 10.70 -9.48 10.60
CA ASP A 150 9.67 -10.43 11.03
C ASP A 150 10.09 -11.87 10.69
N ALA A 151 9.80 -12.83 11.57
CA ALA A 151 10.03 -14.25 11.29
C ALA A 151 9.30 -14.73 10.02
N LYS A 152 8.14 -14.12 9.73
CA LYS A 152 7.31 -14.35 8.55
C LYS A 152 7.91 -13.77 7.26
N ALA A 153 8.95 -12.93 7.33
CA ALA A 153 9.65 -12.35 6.16
C ALA A 153 10.25 -13.42 5.22
N ASN A 154 10.55 -14.60 5.76
CA ASN A 154 11.23 -15.69 5.08
C ASN A 154 10.28 -16.65 4.32
N LEU A 155 8.97 -16.40 4.32
CA LEU A 155 8.05 -17.22 3.54
C LEU A 155 8.28 -17.01 2.04
N GLU A 156 8.12 -18.08 1.27
CA GLU A 156 8.20 -18.01 -0.19
C GLU A 156 7.02 -17.19 -0.74
N VAL A 157 7.27 -16.37 -1.76
CA VAL A 157 6.22 -15.50 -2.33
C VAL A 157 5.05 -16.32 -2.89
N GLU A 158 5.35 -17.47 -3.49
CA GLU A 158 4.34 -18.39 -4.01
C GLU A 158 3.45 -18.95 -2.89
N GLU A 159 4.03 -19.24 -1.71
CA GLU A 159 3.26 -19.69 -0.54
C GLU A 159 2.31 -18.58 -0.04
N ILE A 160 2.80 -17.35 0.07
CA ILE A 160 1.99 -16.19 0.49
C ILE A 160 0.83 -16.00 -0.48
N VAL A 161 1.12 -15.96 -1.79
CA VAL A 161 0.11 -15.72 -2.84
C VAL A 161 -0.94 -16.82 -2.84
N THR A 162 -0.54 -18.10 -2.84
CA THR A 162 -1.48 -19.22 -2.92
C THR A 162 -2.33 -19.36 -1.65
N SER A 163 -1.75 -19.15 -0.48
CA SER A 163 -2.47 -19.22 0.79
C SER A 163 -3.45 -18.06 0.95
N TRP A 164 -3.03 -16.84 0.60
CA TRP A 164 -3.91 -15.68 0.66
C TRP A 164 -5.04 -15.76 -0.36
N PHE A 165 -4.75 -16.19 -1.59
CA PHE A 165 -5.77 -16.44 -2.61
C PHE A 165 -6.83 -17.45 -2.12
N SER A 166 -6.39 -18.55 -1.50
CA SER A 166 -7.29 -19.58 -0.99
C SER A 166 -8.15 -19.07 0.16
N LEU A 167 -7.56 -18.28 1.07
CA LEU A 167 -8.28 -17.65 2.18
C LEU A 167 -9.36 -16.69 1.67
N LEU A 168 -8.98 -15.80 0.75
CA LEU A 168 -9.89 -14.80 0.20
C LEU A 168 -11.00 -15.43 -0.64
N SER A 169 -10.70 -16.49 -1.40
CA SER A 169 -11.69 -17.20 -2.23
C SER A 169 -12.88 -17.72 -1.41
N GLU A 170 -12.67 -18.08 -0.15
CA GLU A 170 -13.77 -18.45 0.76
C GLU A 170 -14.43 -17.23 1.41
N GLU A 171 -13.64 -16.24 1.80
CA GLU A 171 -14.11 -15.07 2.54
C GLU A 171 -15.02 -14.17 1.70
N ILE A 172 -14.68 -13.94 0.41
CA ILE A 172 -15.47 -13.10 -0.51
C ILE A 172 -16.91 -13.61 -0.72
N LYS A 173 -17.17 -14.90 -0.50
CA LYS A 173 -18.51 -15.49 -0.60
C LYS A 173 -19.44 -15.03 0.53
N SER A 174 -18.87 -14.54 1.63
CA SER A 174 -19.60 -14.18 2.86
C SER A 174 -19.73 -12.67 3.10
N LEU A 175 -18.90 -11.85 2.43
CA LEU A 175 -18.86 -10.40 2.61
C LEU A 175 -19.46 -9.66 1.42
N SER A 176 -20.33 -8.71 1.71
CA SER A 176 -20.92 -7.84 0.70
C SER A 176 -19.88 -6.90 0.09
N LEU A 177 -20.11 -6.47 -1.15
CA LEU A 177 -19.22 -5.58 -1.91
C LEU A 177 -19.23 -4.13 -1.42
N ASP A 178 -20.06 -3.80 -0.42
CA ASP A 178 -20.25 -2.45 0.15
C ASP A 178 -19.87 -2.39 1.63
N SER A 179 -18.97 -3.28 2.06
CA SER A 179 -18.68 -3.51 3.47
C SER A 179 -17.75 -2.48 4.10
N ASP A 180 -16.99 -1.71 3.30
CA ASP A 180 -15.94 -0.79 3.76
C ASP A 180 -14.99 -1.47 4.79
N SER A 181 -14.79 -2.77 4.59
CA SER A 181 -14.12 -3.65 5.54
C SER A 181 -13.03 -4.42 4.81
N LYS A 182 -11.86 -4.47 5.43
CA LYS A 182 -10.77 -5.33 4.95
C LYS A 182 -11.16 -6.80 5.06
N LEU A 183 -10.72 -7.58 4.09
CA LEU A 183 -10.66 -9.04 4.17
C LEU A 183 -9.41 -9.45 4.94
N SER A 184 -9.30 -10.75 5.24
CA SER A 184 -8.21 -11.31 6.02
C SER A 184 -6.86 -11.16 5.30
N TRP A 185 -5.80 -11.02 6.10
CA TRP A 185 -4.40 -11.00 5.65
C TRP A 185 -3.75 -12.38 5.78
N TYR A 186 -2.60 -12.57 5.15
CA TYR A 186 -1.77 -13.77 5.35
C TYR A 186 -0.27 -13.46 5.23
N PRO A 187 0.59 -14.00 6.08
CA PRO A 187 0.29 -14.76 7.30
C PRO A 187 -0.09 -13.89 8.51
#